data_AF-A0A2U2BL71-F1
#
_entry.id   AF-A0A2U2BL71-F1
#
_cell.length_a   1.000
_cell.length_b   1.000
_cell.length_c   1.000
_cell.angle_alpha   90.00
_cell.angle_beta   90.00
_cell.angle_gamma   90.00
#
_symmetry.space_group_name_H-M   'P 1'
#
loop_
_entity.id
_entity.type
_entity.pdbx_description
1 polymer ?
#
loop_
_entity_poly.entity_id
_entity_poly.type
_entity_poly.pdbx_seq_one_letter_code
_entity_poly.pdbx_strand_id
1 'polypeptide(L)'
;MTRPYLNDTHDPKLQSWVPGANEADNGFPIQNLPFAVARRRDSQEDFRVMVAIGPYALDLGLLACDTPWHGKAADALAACVKPALNGLMALGQEYWSALRAALSHDLRQGSSAESRLRPMLIERSKLEYALPAQIGDYTDFYISVHHATAVGKQFRPDAPLLPNYKWVPIGYHGRASSIGVSGQQFPRPVGQTRPPEGQEQPNFGPCQRLDFELEMGILIGKGNEAGHRIPIAQADEHVFGLCLFNDWSARDLQAWEYQPLGPFLAKNFASTISPWVVTLEALAPFRRPFSRPESDPQPLPYLQDQANEESGVLDVELEVYLSTEQSRQQKKDPALLSRSNFKEAYWTVAQLVAHHSVNGCNLQTGDLLGTGTLSGPAKGQEGSLLEMNQGGKNPIDLPWGEQRKFLEDQDEIILKGLCRQEGYPTLSFGECAGRVLPAVP
;
A
#
# COMPACT_ATOMS: atom_id res chain seq x y z
N MET A 1 -6.11 -23.24 -14.61
CA MET A 1 -5.71 -23.78 -13.29
C MET A 1 -6.33 -22.86 -12.26
N THR A 2 -7.19 -23.38 -11.39
CA THR A 2 -7.88 -22.65 -10.32
C THR A 2 -6.84 -22.09 -9.34
N ARG A 3 -6.89 -20.80 -8.99
CA ARG A 3 -6.00 -20.15 -8.01
C ARG A 3 -6.31 -20.72 -6.60
N PRO A 4 -5.55 -21.69 -6.04
CA PRO A 4 -5.91 -22.30 -4.77
C PRO A 4 -5.04 -21.66 -3.69
N TYR A 5 -5.34 -20.40 -3.35
CA TYR A 5 -4.67 -19.77 -2.21
C TYR A 5 -5.22 -20.24 -0.87
N LEU A 6 -6.45 -20.77 -0.84
CA LEU A 6 -7.04 -21.26 0.39
C LEU A 6 -6.42 -22.60 0.81
N ASN A 7 -5.82 -22.60 1.98
CA ASN A 7 -5.23 -23.73 2.67
C ASN A 7 -5.55 -23.64 4.17
N ASP A 8 -5.02 -24.56 4.98
CA ASP A 8 -5.33 -24.65 6.40
C ASP A 8 -4.95 -23.40 7.21
N THR A 9 -3.98 -22.59 6.74
CA THR A 9 -3.60 -21.32 7.38
C THR A 9 -4.70 -20.25 7.36
N HIS A 10 -5.73 -20.46 6.53
CA HIS A 10 -6.88 -19.57 6.38
C HIS A 10 -8.09 -20.02 7.20
N ASP A 11 -8.00 -21.09 7.99
CA ASP A 11 -9.15 -21.48 8.82
C ASP A 11 -9.47 -20.37 9.84
N PRO A 12 -10.67 -19.76 9.78
CA PRO A 12 -11.07 -18.67 10.69
C PRO A 12 -11.09 -19.09 12.16
N LYS A 13 -11.07 -20.40 12.45
CA LYS A 13 -11.04 -20.93 13.82
C LYS A 13 -9.63 -21.10 14.39
N LEU A 14 -8.57 -20.90 13.60
CA LEU A 14 -7.21 -20.97 14.15
C LEU A 14 -7.00 -19.92 15.24
N GLN A 15 -6.43 -20.37 16.35
CA GLN A 15 -6.01 -19.53 17.47
C GLN A 15 -4.51 -19.69 17.70
N SER A 16 -3.89 -18.64 18.22
CA SER A 16 -2.47 -18.61 18.59
C SER A 16 -2.28 -18.73 20.11
N TRP A 17 -1.13 -19.27 20.53
CA TRP A 17 -0.69 -19.17 21.94
C TRP A 17 -0.14 -17.78 22.29
N VAL A 18 0.10 -16.90 21.30
CA VAL A 18 0.61 -15.54 21.53
C VAL A 18 -0.44 -14.69 22.25
N PRO A 19 -0.11 -14.05 23.39
CA PRO A 19 -1.06 -13.20 24.11
C PRO A 19 -1.60 -12.07 23.23
N GLY A 20 -2.92 -11.86 23.25
CA GLY A 20 -3.61 -10.82 22.48
C GLY A 20 -3.83 -11.13 21.00
N ALA A 21 -3.23 -12.19 20.44
CA ALA A 21 -3.39 -12.53 19.02
C ALA A 21 -4.80 -13.05 18.65
N ASN A 22 -5.56 -13.53 19.65
CA ASN A 22 -6.92 -14.03 19.50
C ASN A 22 -8.00 -12.99 19.85
N GLU A 23 -7.61 -11.78 20.28
CA GLU A 23 -8.56 -10.71 20.58
C GLU A 23 -9.25 -10.27 19.29
N ALA A 24 -10.56 -10.01 19.36
CA ALA A 24 -11.29 -9.44 18.23
C ALA A 24 -10.64 -8.11 17.82
N ASP A 25 -10.60 -7.85 16.52
CA ASP A 25 -10.12 -6.58 15.95
C ASP A 25 -8.65 -6.20 16.26
N ASN A 26 -7.81 -7.12 16.74
CA ASN A 26 -6.37 -6.86 16.94
C ASN A 26 -5.61 -6.56 15.62
N GLY A 27 -6.21 -6.92 14.47
CA GLY A 27 -5.69 -6.67 13.11
C GLY A 27 -4.55 -7.57 12.66
N PHE A 28 -3.87 -8.28 13.57
CA PHE A 28 -2.76 -9.18 13.26
C PHE A 28 -3.02 -10.59 13.82
N PRO A 29 -4.16 -11.22 13.51
CA PRO A 29 -4.44 -12.59 13.93
C PRO A 29 -3.48 -13.57 13.22
N ILE A 30 -3.50 -14.84 13.63
CA ILE A 30 -2.66 -15.90 13.04
C ILE A 30 -2.93 -16.14 11.54
N GLN A 31 -4.07 -15.68 11.04
CA GLN A 31 -4.44 -15.71 9.63
C GLN A 31 -3.78 -14.58 8.82
N ASN A 32 -3.22 -13.54 9.45
CA ASN A 32 -2.56 -12.42 8.75
C ASN A 32 -1.08 -12.76 8.49
N LEU A 33 -0.27 -12.75 9.56
CA LEU A 33 1.19 -12.96 9.53
C LEU A 33 1.92 -12.09 8.47
N PRO A 34 1.75 -10.75 8.47
CA PRO A 34 2.44 -9.88 7.53
C PRO A 34 3.90 -9.69 7.93
N PHE A 35 4.73 -9.32 6.96
CA PHE A 35 6.17 -9.16 7.13
C PHE A 35 6.57 -7.68 7.22
N ALA A 36 7.54 -7.34 8.05
CA ALA A 36 8.17 -6.03 8.07
C ALA A 36 9.67 -6.15 8.34
N VAL A 37 10.39 -5.05 8.14
CA VAL A 37 11.79 -4.90 8.58
C VAL A 37 11.80 -3.92 9.75
N ALA A 38 12.27 -4.37 10.91
CA ALA A 38 12.24 -3.57 12.13
C ALA A 38 13.41 -3.90 13.07
N ARG A 39 13.59 -3.06 14.08
CA ARG A 39 14.43 -3.31 15.26
C ARG A 39 13.79 -2.70 16.49
N ARG A 40 14.33 -2.99 17.68
CA ARG A 40 13.92 -2.29 18.89
C ARG A 40 14.21 -0.80 18.75
N ARG A 41 13.21 0.04 19.05
CA ARG A 41 13.34 1.50 19.06
C ARG A 41 14.44 1.92 20.03
N ASP A 42 15.16 2.97 19.67
CA ASP A 42 16.26 3.54 20.46
C ASP A 42 17.40 2.54 20.75
N SER A 43 17.55 1.53 19.91
CA SER A 43 18.64 0.54 20.00
C SER A 43 19.65 0.68 18.86
N GLN A 44 20.81 0.04 19.02
CA GLN A 44 21.84 -0.09 17.98
C GLN A 44 21.78 -1.47 17.29
N GLU A 45 20.66 -2.19 17.44
CA GLU A 45 20.48 -3.47 16.79
C GLU A 45 20.40 -3.31 15.27
N ASP A 46 20.80 -4.36 14.55
CA ASP A 46 20.55 -4.44 13.12
C ASP A 46 19.05 -4.59 12.86
N PHE A 47 18.59 -3.99 11.77
CA PHE A 47 17.24 -4.24 11.25
C PHE A 47 17.10 -5.70 10.82
N ARG A 48 15.95 -6.30 11.12
CA ARG A 48 15.68 -7.72 10.83
C ARG A 48 14.26 -7.89 10.30
N VAL A 49 14.07 -8.99 9.56
CA VAL A 49 12.74 -9.40 9.11
C VAL A 49 11.92 -9.90 10.31
N MET A 50 10.70 -9.42 10.39
CA MET A 50 9.77 -9.67 11.50
C MET A 50 8.40 -10.08 10.94
N VAL A 51 7.64 -10.88 11.70
CA VAL A 51 6.25 -11.23 11.38
C VAL A 51 5.32 -10.79 12.50
N ALA A 52 4.28 -10.01 12.19
CA ALA A 52 3.33 -9.55 13.20
C ALA A 52 2.36 -10.66 13.64
N ILE A 53 2.09 -10.71 14.95
CA ILE A 53 1.10 -11.59 15.58
C ILE A 53 0.56 -10.92 16.86
N GLY A 54 -0.70 -10.49 16.82
CA GLY A 54 -1.33 -9.70 17.87
C GLY A 54 -0.58 -8.38 18.15
N PRO A 55 -0.32 -8.06 19.43
CA PRO A 55 0.49 -6.88 19.80
C PRO A 55 2.00 -7.11 19.67
N TYR A 56 2.44 -8.29 19.21
CA TYR A 56 3.85 -8.66 19.07
C TYR A 56 4.30 -8.80 17.62
N ALA A 57 5.61 -8.85 17.43
CA ALA A 57 6.24 -9.35 16.23
C ALA A 57 7.27 -10.43 16.61
N LEU A 58 7.33 -11.49 15.81
CA LEU A 58 8.32 -12.55 15.91
C LEU A 58 9.55 -12.19 15.07
N ASP A 59 10.73 -12.18 15.69
CA ASP A 59 12.02 -11.92 15.02
C ASP A 59 12.47 -13.14 14.20
N LEU A 60 12.33 -13.06 12.88
CA LEU A 60 12.74 -14.14 11.97
C LEU A 60 14.26 -14.21 11.81
N GLY A 61 14.97 -13.10 12.04
CA GLY A 61 16.43 -13.07 12.02
C GLY A 61 17.02 -13.90 13.16
N LEU A 62 16.43 -13.81 14.37
CA LEU A 62 16.77 -14.69 15.49
C LEU A 62 16.34 -16.13 15.24
N LEU A 63 15.13 -16.33 14.72
CA LEU A 63 14.62 -17.66 14.42
C LEU A 63 15.50 -18.41 13.39
N ALA A 64 16.08 -17.69 12.44
CA ALA A 64 17.00 -18.25 11.46
C ALA A 64 18.28 -18.82 12.08
N CYS A 65 18.71 -18.36 13.27
CA CYS A 65 19.84 -18.94 13.99
C CYS A 65 19.54 -20.34 14.56
N ASP A 66 18.27 -20.64 14.84
CA ASP A 66 17.84 -21.93 15.40
C ASP A 66 17.59 -22.99 14.31
N THR A 67 17.37 -22.58 13.06
CA THR A 67 17.09 -23.46 11.90
C THR A 67 16.01 -24.53 12.19
N PRO A 68 14.81 -24.15 12.68
CA PRO A 68 13.82 -25.10 13.20
C PRO A 68 13.10 -25.94 12.13
N TRP A 69 13.22 -25.57 10.86
CA TRP A 69 12.46 -26.17 9.76
C TRP A 69 13.40 -26.79 8.73
N HIS A 70 12.82 -27.53 7.78
CA HIS A 70 13.52 -28.16 6.66
C HIS A 70 12.87 -27.80 5.32
N GLY A 71 13.59 -28.03 4.22
CA GLY A 71 13.11 -27.79 2.86
C GLY A 71 12.81 -26.30 2.60
N LYS A 72 11.78 -26.03 1.77
CA LYS A 72 11.43 -24.67 1.33
C LYS A 72 11.22 -23.67 2.48
N ALA A 73 10.66 -24.11 3.61
CA ALA A 73 10.48 -23.24 4.77
C ALA A 73 11.82 -22.83 5.42
N ALA A 74 12.80 -23.73 5.43
CA ALA A 74 14.15 -23.44 5.92
C ALA A 74 14.88 -22.46 4.99
N ASP A 75 14.80 -22.69 3.68
CA ASP A 75 15.41 -21.82 2.67
C ASP A 75 14.80 -20.40 2.71
N ALA A 76 13.48 -20.32 2.88
CA ALA A 76 12.77 -19.06 3.05
C ALA A 76 13.18 -18.32 4.34
N LEU A 77 13.29 -19.03 5.46
CA LEU A 77 13.77 -18.46 6.71
C LEU A 77 15.23 -17.99 6.61
N ALA A 78 16.09 -18.76 5.95
CA ALA A 78 17.49 -18.39 5.70
C ALA A 78 17.61 -17.11 4.85
N ALA A 79 16.65 -16.85 3.97
CA ALA A 79 16.59 -15.62 3.19
C ALA A 79 16.15 -14.38 4.00
N CYS A 80 15.65 -14.56 5.23
CA CYS A 80 15.19 -13.49 6.12
C CYS A 80 16.30 -12.90 7.02
N VAL A 81 17.56 -13.35 6.88
CA VAL A 81 18.69 -12.89 7.71
C VAL A 81 19.22 -11.50 7.33
N LYS A 82 18.85 -11.00 6.15
CA LYS A 82 19.23 -9.67 5.67
C LYS A 82 18.19 -8.63 6.10
N PRO A 83 18.57 -7.34 6.24
CA PRO A 83 17.66 -6.25 6.65
C PRO A 83 16.71 -5.80 5.51
N ALA A 84 16.19 -6.74 4.70
CA ALA A 84 15.30 -6.49 3.59
C ALA A 84 14.57 -7.77 3.17
N LEU A 85 13.30 -7.66 2.75
CA LEU A 85 12.52 -8.78 2.25
C LEU A 85 12.94 -9.27 0.87
N ASN A 86 13.77 -8.52 0.12
CA ASN A 86 14.15 -8.88 -1.26
C ASN A 86 14.68 -10.32 -1.37
N GLY A 87 15.42 -10.82 -0.38
CA GLY A 87 15.91 -12.20 -0.36
C GLY A 87 14.77 -13.22 -0.36
N LEU A 88 13.81 -13.06 0.55
CA LEU A 88 12.61 -13.90 0.62
C LEU A 88 11.76 -13.75 -0.65
N MET A 89 11.53 -12.52 -1.10
CA MET A 89 10.75 -12.18 -2.28
C MET A 89 11.32 -12.81 -3.55
N ALA A 90 12.64 -12.93 -3.69
CA ALA A 90 13.27 -13.54 -4.86
C ALA A 90 12.99 -15.04 -5.01
N LEU A 91 12.67 -15.75 -3.92
CA LEU A 91 12.47 -17.20 -3.92
C LEU A 91 11.18 -17.66 -4.61
N GLY A 92 10.15 -16.80 -4.63
CA GLY A 92 8.86 -17.11 -5.24
C GLY A 92 7.83 -17.78 -4.31
N GLN A 93 6.61 -17.86 -4.82
CA GLN A 93 5.39 -18.23 -4.09
C GLN A 93 5.49 -19.52 -3.27
N GLU A 94 6.13 -20.56 -3.81
CA GLU A 94 6.24 -21.85 -3.11
C GLU A 94 7.02 -21.76 -1.79
N TYR A 95 8.01 -20.86 -1.72
CA TYR A 95 8.82 -20.63 -0.52
C TYR A 95 8.09 -19.72 0.47
N TRP A 96 7.38 -18.71 -0.02
CA TRP A 96 6.56 -17.83 0.82
C TRP A 96 5.45 -18.63 1.52
N SER A 97 4.74 -19.49 0.77
CA SER A 97 3.67 -20.32 1.31
C SER A 97 4.20 -21.37 2.28
N ALA A 98 5.36 -21.98 2.00
CA ALA A 98 6.01 -22.90 2.94
C ALA A 98 6.40 -22.21 4.26
N LEU A 99 6.94 -20.99 4.20
CA LEU A 99 7.26 -20.19 5.39
C LEU A 99 6.00 -19.82 6.18
N ARG A 100 4.94 -19.36 5.49
CA ARG A 100 3.65 -19.04 6.11
C ARG A 100 3.06 -20.26 6.82
N ALA A 101 3.07 -21.43 6.18
CA ALA A 101 2.56 -22.66 6.77
C ALA A 101 3.33 -23.04 8.04
N ALA A 102 4.67 -22.97 8.00
CA ALA A 102 5.52 -23.27 9.15
C ALA A 102 5.29 -22.29 10.31
N LEU A 103 5.21 -20.99 10.02
CA LEU A 103 4.88 -19.95 11.01
C LEU A 103 3.50 -20.16 11.61
N SER A 104 2.48 -20.39 10.78
CA SER A 104 1.11 -20.66 11.23
C SER A 104 1.09 -21.88 12.14
N HIS A 105 1.78 -22.97 11.79
CA HIS A 105 1.83 -24.18 12.61
C HIS A 105 2.50 -23.93 13.97
N ASP A 106 3.67 -23.28 13.97
CA ASP A 106 4.43 -23.06 15.20
C ASP A 106 3.78 -22.02 16.13
N LEU A 107 2.99 -21.08 15.58
CA LEU A 107 2.27 -20.07 16.35
C LEU A 107 0.88 -20.52 16.83
N ARG A 108 0.35 -21.67 16.38
CA ARG A 108 -0.97 -22.20 16.78
C ARG A 108 -1.00 -22.61 18.24
N GLN A 109 -2.13 -22.39 18.90
CA GLN A 109 -2.37 -22.84 20.26
C GLN A 109 -2.06 -24.34 20.43
N GLY A 110 -1.30 -24.69 21.48
CA GLY A 110 -0.88 -26.07 21.75
C GLY A 110 0.38 -26.52 20.99
N SER A 111 1.00 -25.65 20.20
CA SER A 111 2.27 -25.95 19.53
C SER A 111 3.41 -26.18 20.54
N SER A 112 4.22 -27.22 20.31
CA SER A 112 5.43 -27.50 21.10
C SER A 112 6.53 -26.44 20.88
N ALA A 113 6.43 -25.63 19.84
CA ALA A 113 7.37 -24.56 19.52
C ALA A 113 7.23 -23.33 20.44
N GLU A 114 6.15 -23.22 21.22
CA GLU A 114 5.86 -22.04 22.05
C GLU A 114 7.03 -21.63 22.94
N SER A 115 7.61 -22.57 23.69
CA SER A 115 8.73 -22.29 24.62
C SER A 115 9.97 -21.74 23.90
N ARG A 116 10.20 -22.18 22.66
CA ARG A 116 11.32 -21.76 21.81
C ARG A 116 11.08 -20.39 21.18
N LEU A 117 9.85 -20.12 20.71
CA LEU A 117 9.52 -18.87 20.01
C LEU A 117 9.22 -17.69 20.93
N ARG A 118 8.67 -17.94 22.13
CA ARG A 118 8.27 -16.90 23.07
C ARG A 118 9.36 -15.85 23.38
N PRO A 119 10.66 -16.22 23.57
CA PRO A 119 11.73 -15.24 23.80
C PRO A 119 12.04 -14.33 22.59
N MET A 120 11.60 -14.71 21.39
CA MET A 120 11.83 -13.97 20.14
C MET A 120 10.70 -12.97 19.83
N LEU A 121 9.68 -12.88 20.69
CA LEU A 121 8.59 -11.92 20.54
C LEU A 121 9.00 -10.55 21.07
N ILE A 122 8.71 -9.51 20.29
CA ILE A 122 8.92 -8.11 20.65
C ILE A 122 7.57 -7.39 20.53
N GLU A 123 7.19 -6.57 21.52
CA GLU A 123 5.99 -5.74 21.40
C GLU A 123 6.12 -4.75 20.24
N ARG A 124 5.12 -4.68 19.37
CA ARG A 124 5.14 -3.81 18.17
C ARG A 124 5.28 -2.32 18.51
N SER A 125 4.81 -1.91 19.68
CA SER A 125 4.95 -0.53 20.20
C SER A 125 6.40 -0.15 20.51
N LYS A 126 7.27 -1.13 20.74
CA LYS A 126 8.70 -0.96 21.01
C LYS A 126 9.56 -1.09 19.76
N LEU A 127 8.96 -1.19 18.58
CA LEU A 127 9.68 -1.26 17.31
C LEU A 127 9.82 0.11 16.65
N GLU A 128 10.88 0.24 15.89
CA GLU A 128 11.01 1.19 14.79
C GLU A 128 11.25 0.43 13.49
N TYR A 129 10.75 0.96 12.38
CA TYR A 129 10.68 0.25 11.10
C TYR A 129 11.63 0.87 10.07
N ALA A 130 12.11 0.04 9.17
CA ALA A 130 12.72 0.46 7.92
C ALA A 130 11.79 0.14 6.75
N LEU A 131 12.15 0.55 5.53
CA LEU A 131 11.49 0.06 4.32
C LEU A 131 11.54 -1.48 4.30
N PRO A 132 10.44 -2.16 3.94
CA PRO A 132 10.38 -3.61 3.96
C PRO A 132 11.24 -4.24 2.86
N ALA A 133 11.50 -3.51 1.77
CA ALA A 133 12.35 -3.95 0.67
C ALA A 133 13.21 -2.78 0.17
N GLN A 134 14.34 -3.11 -0.44
CA GLN A 134 15.04 -2.22 -1.35
C GLN A 134 14.23 -2.12 -2.63
N ILE A 135 13.62 -0.96 -2.87
CA ILE A 135 12.80 -0.70 -4.06
C ILE A 135 13.74 -0.27 -5.19
N GLY A 136 13.78 -1.07 -6.25
CA GLY A 136 14.54 -0.77 -7.47
C GLY A 136 13.82 0.32 -8.26
N ASP A 137 12.68 -0.06 -8.84
CA ASP A 137 11.79 0.83 -9.57
C ASP A 137 10.45 1.02 -8.85
N TYR A 138 9.89 2.22 -9.00
CA TYR A 138 8.54 2.57 -8.55
C TYR A 138 7.75 3.05 -9.76
N THR A 139 6.58 2.46 -9.98
CA THR A 139 5.63 2.89 -11.00
C THR A 139 4.29 3.15 -10.34
N ASP A 140 3.68 4.28 -10.68
CA ASP A 140 2.39 4.68 -10.15
C ASP A 140 1.33 4.55 -11.23
N PHE A 141 0.27 3.82 -10.94
CA PHE A 141 -0.86 3.64 -11.85
C PHE A 141 -1.94 4.69 -11.61
N TYR A 142 -3.01 4.60 -12.39
CA TYR A 142 -4.15 5.52 -12.31
C TYR A 142 -5.45 4.74 -12.50
N ILE A 143 -5.82 3.90 -11.53
CA ILE A 143 -6.80 2.83 -11.75
C ILE A 143 -8.21 3.09 -11.19
N SER A 144 -8.42 4.08 -10.33
CA SER A 144 -9.77 4.42 -9.85
C SER A 144 -10.52 5.27 -10.88
N VAL A 145 -11.56 4.67 -11.48
CA VAL A 145 -12.41 5.40 -12.44
C VAL A 145 -13.15 6.57 -11.77
N HIS A 146 -13.44 6.46 -10.47
CA HIS A 146 -14.07 7.52 -9.69
C HIS A 146 -13.13 8.71 -9.53
N HIS A 147 -11.88 8.45 -9.14
CA HIS A 147 -10.85 9.48 -9.05
C HIS A 147 -10.60 10.14 -10.42
N ALA A 148 -10.39 9.32 -11.46
CA ALA A 148 -10.17 9.81 -12.81
C ALA A 148 -11.31 10.69 -13.32
N THR A 149 -12.56 10.34 -12.99
CA THR A 149 -13.75 11.12 -13.33
C THR A 149 -13.82 12.40 -12.51
N ALA A 150 -13.55 12.35 -11.20
CA ALA A 150 -13.62 13.51 -10.31
C ALA A 150 -12.58 14.58 -10.69
N VAL A 151 -11.33 14.19 -10.89
CA VAL A 151 -10.26 15.08 -11.37
C VAL A 151 -10.57 15.55 -12.80
N GLY A 152 -10.97 14.64 -13.68
CA GLY A 152 -11.33 14.94 -15.07
C GLY A 152 -12.41 16.02 -15.18
N LYS A 153 -13.44 15.98 -14.33
CA LYS A 153 -14.53 16.98 -14.32
C LYS A 153 -14.06 18.40 -13.98
N GLN A 154 -12.95 18.55 -13.26
CA GLN A 154 -12.39 19.87 -12.94
C GLN A 154 -11.75 20.55 -14.17
N PHE A 155 -11.33 19.76 -15.17
CA PHE A 155 -10.67 20.25 -16.39
C PHE A 155 -11.52 20.08 -17.66
N ARG A 156 -12.33 19.04 -17.72
CA ARG A 156 -13.15 18.60 -18.86
C ARG A 156 -14.51 18.08 -18.35
N PRO A 157 -15.44 18.97 -17.96
CA PRO A 157 -16.70 18.58 -17.33
C PRO A 157 -17.56 17.64 -18.19
N ASP A 158 -17.57 17.83 -19.52
CA ASP A 158 -18.41 17.06 -20.44
C ASP A 158 -17.81 15.70 -20.84
N ALA A 159 -16.49 15.56 -20.77
CA ALA A 159 -15.75 14.34 -21.13
C ALA A 159 -14.55 14.15 -20.18
N PRO A 160 -14.82 13.75 -18.92
CA PRO A 160 -13.80 13.78 -17.87
C PRO A 160 -12.69 12.74 -18.09
N LEU A 161 -13.05 11.57 -18.61
CA LEU A 161 -12.11 10.49 -18.92
C LEU A 161 -11.53 10.66 -20.33
N LEU A 162 -10.22 10.44 -20.45
CA LEU A 162 -9.58 10.34 -21.75
C LEU A 162 -9.95 9.01 -22.45
N PRO A 163 -9.97 8.96 -23.80
CA PRO A 163 -10.47 7.78 -24.53
C PRO A 163 -9.74 6.47 -24.20
N ASN A 164 -8.47 6.53 -23.83
CA ASN A 164 -7.63 5.37 -23.51
C ASN A 164 -7.88 4.77 -22.12
N TYR A 165 -8.48 5.52 -21.19
CA TYR A 165 -8.55 5.14 -19.76
C TYR A 165 -9.21 3.78 -19.53
N LYS A 166 -10.28 3.48 -20.27
CA LYS A 166 -11.01 2.20 -20.12
C LYS A 166 -10.34 1.02 -20.85
N TRP A 167 -9.33 1.28 -21.67
CA TRP A 167 -8.60 0.28 -22.47
C TRP A 167 -7.23 -0.07 -21.90
N VAL A 168 -6.61 0.84 -21.15
CA VAL A 168 -5.24 0.72 -20.67
C VAL A 168 -5.19 1.09 -19.18
N PRO A 169 -4.60 0.26 -18.30
CA PRO A 169 -4.23 0.70 -16.95
C PRO A 169 -3.04 1.65 -17.08
N ILE A 170 -3.33 2.94 -17.22
CA ILE A 170 -2.32 3.99 -17.41
C ILE A 170 -1.48 4.10 -16.14
N GLY A 171 -0.18 4.30 -16.30
CA GLY A 171 0.75 4.60 -15.21
C GLY A 171 1.97 5.36 -15.71
N TYR A 172 2.79 5.83 -14.79
CA TYR A 172 4.05 6.53 -15.03
C TYR A 172 5.12 6.10 -14.04
N HIS A 173 6.39 6.28 -14.39
CA HIS A 173 7.48 5.97 -13.49
C HIS A 173 7.56 7.03 -12.38
N GLY A 174 7.48 6.59 -11.14
CA GLY A 174 7.64 7.43 -9.96
C GLY A 174 9.10 7.51 -9.50
N ARG A 175 9.34 8.02 -8.28
CA ARG A 175 10.68 8.16 -7.72
C ARG A 175 10.91 7.24 -6.53
N ALA A 176 11.69 6.17 -6.73
CA ALA A 176 11.99 5.21 -5.65
C ALA A 176 12.76 5.83 -4.46
N SER A 177 13.66 6.78 -4.71
CA SER A 177 14.58 7.31 -3.68
C SER A 177 13.92 8.14 -2.57
N SER A 178 12.69 8.61 -2.78
CA SER A 178 11.95 9.44 -1.82
C SER A 178 10.81 8.68 -1.13
N ILE A 179 10.73 7.37 -1.35
CA ILE A 179 9.83 6.49 -0.62
C ILE A 179 10.36 6.32 0.80
N GLY A 180 9.60 6.80 1.78
CA GLY A 180 9.84 6.58 3.19
C GLY A 180 8.88 5.55 3.78
N VAL A 181 9.16 5.14 5.02
CA VAL A 181 8.28 4.28 5.82
C VAL A 181 7.42 5.13 6.75
N SER A 182 6.23 4.63 7.09
CA SER A 182 5.30 5.22 8.06
C SER A 182 5.99 5.84 9.27
N GLY A 183 5.60 7.08 9.61
CA GLY A 183 6.29 7.98 10.54
C GLY A 183 7.20 9.00 9.83
N GLN A 184 7.30 8.95 8.49
CA GLN A 184 8.07 9.89 7.68
C GLN A 184 7.64 11.34 7.94
N GLN A 185 8.62 12.22 8.07
CA GLN A 185 8.41 13.67 8.14
C GLN A 185 9.22 14.30 7.01
N PHE A 186 8.61 15.23 6.28
CA PHE A 186 9.24 15.84 5.12
C PHE A 186 8.85 17.32 5.02
N PRO A 187 9.77 18.19 4.55
CA PRO A 187 9.44 19.58 4.33
C PRO A 187 8.47 19.73 3.16
N ARG A 188 7.55 20.69 3.28
CA ARG A 188 6.71 21.15 2.17
C ARG A 188 7.61 21.50 0.97
N PRO A 189 7.30 20.98 -0.23
CA PRO A 189 8.14 21.20 -1.40
C PRO A 189 8.07 22.67 -1.85
N VAL A 190 9.19 23.14 -2.40
CA VAL A 190 9.34 24.45 -3.02
C VAL A 190 9.51 24.23 -4.52
N GLY A 191 8.80 25.00 -5.34
CA GLY A 191 8.87 24.83 -6.79
C GLY A 191 8.18 25.95 -7.56
N GLN A 192 8.08 25.75 -8.88
CA GLN A 192 7.42 26.70 -9.75
C GLN A 192 5.91 26.48 -9.79
N THR A 193 5.15 27.56 -9.87
CA THR A 193 3.70 27.51 -10.16
C THR A 193 3.39 28.34 -11.40
N ARG A 194 2.26 28.04 -12.03
CA ARG A 194 1.76 28.79 -13.19
C ARG A 194 1.71 30.31 -12.88
N PRO A 195 2.08 31.18 -13.85
CA PRO A 195 1.91 32.62 -13.70
C PRO A 195 0.47 32.99 -13.36
N PRO A 196 0.24 34.02 -12.53
CA PRO A 196 -1.07 34.63 -12.37
C PRO A 196 -1.63 35.11 -13.71
N GLU A 197 -2.95 35.25 -13.81
CA GLU A 197 -3.59 35.79 -15.02
C GLU A 197 -3.02 37.17 -15.38
N GLY A 198 -2.62 37.34 -16.64
CA GLY A 198 -1.98 38.58 -17.13
C GLY A 198 -0.48 38.70 -16.85
N GLN A 199 0.18 37.67 -16.30
CA GLN A 199 1.64 37.64 -16.11
C GLN A 199 2.27 36.52 -16.94
N GLU A 200 3.53 36.73 -17.37
CA GLU A 200 4.29 35.74 -18.15
C GLU A 200 5.24 34.91 -17.29
N GLN A 201 5.76 35.47 -16.20
CA GLN A 201 6.77 34.83 -15.37
C GLN A 201 6.12 33.88 -14.35
N PRO A 202 6.60 32.62 -14.22
CA PRO A 202 6.10 31.72 -13.18
C PRO A 202 6.56 32.21 -11.80
N ASN A 203 5.77 31.91 -10.77
CA ASN A 203 6.20 32.12 -9.40
C ASN A 203 7.14 30.99 -8.95
N PHE A 204 7.94 31.23 -7.92
CA PHE A 204 8.76 30.23 -7.24
C PHE A 204 8.59 30.37 -5.73
N GLY A 205 8.26 29.27 -5.04
CA GLY A 205 8.05 29.29 -3.60
C GLY A 205 7.43 28.00 -3.05
N PRO A 206 7.08 27.98 -1.76
CA PRO A 206 6.44 26.83 -1.13
C PRO A 206 5.11 26.47 -1.78
N CYS A 207 4.86 25.17 -1.93
CA CYS A 207 3.59 24.63 -2.42
C CYS A 207 2.40 25.11 -1.58
N GLN A 208 1.38 25.64 -2.23
CA GLN A 208 0.15 26.14 -1.60
C GLN A 208 -0.98 25.10 -1.61
N ARG A 209 -0.87 24.05 -2.45
CA ARG A 209 -1.90 23.02 -2.63
C ARG A 209 -1.33 21.62 -2.41
N LEU A 210 -0.79 21.38 -1.22
CA LEU A 210 -0.24 20.10 -0.81
C LEU A 210 -1.36 19.12 -0.44
N ASP A 211 -1.25 17.90 -0.93
CA ASP A 211 -2.32 16.90 -0.86
C ASP A 211 -1.75 15.51 -0.55
N PHE A 212 -2.61 14.62 -0.07
CA PHE A 212 -2.33 13.20 0.02
C PHE A 212 -3.01 12.47 -1.15
N GLU A 213 -2.57 11.24 -1.39
CA GLU A 213 -3.27 10.30 -2.27
C GLU A 213 -3.41 8.96 -1.55
N LEU A 214 -4.65 8.53 -1.32
CA LEU A 214 -4.94 7.24 -0.70
C LEU A 214 -4.69 6.13 -1.71
N GLU A 215 -3.66 5.32 -1.46
CA GLU A 215 -3.27 4.23 -2.36
C GLU A 215 -2.92 2.93 -1.63
N MET A 216 -2.74 1.88 -2.43
CA MET A 216 -2.03 0.69 -2.02
C MET A 216 -0.76 0.52 -2.85
N GLY A 217 0.29 0.00 -2.23
CA GLY A 217 1.54 -0.37 -2.88
C GLY A 217 1.59 -1.89 -3.07
N ILE A 218 1.87 -2.33 -4.29
CA ILE A 218 2.01 -3.74 -4.67
C ILE A 218 3.50 -4.03 -4.83
N LEU A 219 4.02 -4.96 -4.03
CA LEU A 219 5.43 -5.34 -4.08
C LEU A 219 5.65 -6.57 -4.96
N ILE A 220 6.52 -6.42 -5.95
CA ILE A 220 6.91 -7.51 -6.84
C ILE A 220 7.83 -8.49 -6.10
N GLY A 221 7.44 -9.76 -6.12
CA GLY A 221 8.20 -10.89 -5.64
C GLY A 221 9.24 -11.31 -6.67
N LYS A 222 8.91 -12.31 -7.49
CA LYS A 222 9.77 -12.75 -8.58
C LYS A 222 9.61 -11.80 -9.78
N GLY A 223 10.72 -11.32 -10.34
CA GLY A 223 10.72 -10.52 -11.56
C GLY A 223 10.48 -11.32 -12.85
N ASN A 224 10.70 -10.69 -14.00
CA ASN A 224 10.74 -11.32 -15.32
C ASN A 224 11.99 -10.92 -16.11
N GLU A 225 12.40 -11.76 -17.05
CA GLU A 225 13.52 -11.44 -17.94
C GLU A 225 13.13 -10.32 -18.93
N ALA A 226 14.09 -9.46 -19.26
CA ALA A 226 13.88 -8.41 -20.27
C ALA A 226 13.43 -9.02 -21.60
N GLY A 227 12.44 -8.39 -22.23
CA GLY A 227 11.79 -8.88 -23.44
C GLY A 227 10.72 -9.97 -23.22
N HIS A 228 10.59 -10.52 -22.01
CA HIS A 228 9.62 -11.58 -21.69
C HIS A 228 8.47 -11.04 -20.85
N ARG A 229 7.28 -10.93 -21.45
CA ARG A 229 6.08 -10.49 -20.74
C ARG A 229 5.58 -11.51 -19.71
N ILE A 230 4.91 -11.03 -18.67
CA ILE A 230 4.18 -11.86 -17.70
C ILE A 230 2.73 -12.00 -18.20
N PRO A 231 2.26 -13.21 -18.57
CA PRO A 231 0.85 -13.42 -18.87
C PRO A 231 -0.03 -13.16 -17.64
N ILE A 232 -1.21 -12.57 -17.83
CA ILE A 232 -2.14 -12.27 -16.72
C ILE A 232 -2.46 -13.49 -15.83
N ALA A 233 -2.52 -14.69 -16.41
CA ALA A 233 -2.76 -15.93 -15.67
C ALA A 233 -1.65 -16.28 -14.65
N GLN A 234 -0.44 -15.75 -14.84
CA GLN A 234 0.72 -15.95 -13.96
C GLN A 234 1.00 -14.75 -13.07
N ALA A 235 0.31 -13.61 -13.28
CA ALA A 235 0.64 -12.35 -12.64
C ALA A 235 0.69 -12.41 -11.11
N ASP A 236 -0.22 -13.16 -10.47
CA ASP A 236 -0.23 -13.27 -9.01
C ASP A 236 1.02 -13.98 -8.45
N GLU A 237 1.68 -14.87 -9.22
CA GLU A 237 2.93 -15.55 -8.81
C GLU A 237 4.11 -14.57 -8.68
N HIS A 238 3.98 -13.39 -9.31
CA HIS A 238 4.97 -12.32 -9.28
C HIS A 238 4.70 -11.28 -8.19
N VAL A 239 3.58 -11.37 -7.45
CA VAL A 239 3.22 -10.41 -6.41
C VAL A 239 3.45 -11.03 -5.03
N PHE A 240 4.39 -10.46 -4.27
CA PHE A 240 4.67 -10.94 -2.91
C PHE A 240 3.54 -10.55 -1.95
N GLY A 241 3.16 -9.27 -1.97
CA GLY A 241 2.18 -8.72 -1.05
C GLY A 241 1.91 -7.25 -1.28
N LEU A 242 1.02 -6.71 -0.46
CA LEU A 242 0.55 -5.34 -0.54
C LEU A 242 0.85 -4.59 0.77
N CYS A 243 1.00 -3.28 0.65
CA CYS A 243 1.09 -2.32 1.74
C CYS A 243 0.17 -1.11 1.45
N LEU A 244 -0.08 -0.26 2.44
CA LEU A 244 -0.68 1.05 2.20
C LEU A 244 0.36 1.98 1.60
N PHE A 245 -0.08 2.91 0.76
CA PHE A 245 0.79 3.86 0.10
C PHE A 245 0.16 5.26 0.06
N ASN A 246 0.96 6.29 0.32
CA ASN A 246 0.57 7.69 0.20
C ASN A 246 1.50 8.39 -0.79
N ASP A 247 0.96 8.79 -1.93
CA ASP A 247 1.69 9.54 -2.95
C ASP A 247 1.48 11.04 -2.80
N TRP A 248 2.29 11.66 -1.94
CA TRP A 248 2.14 13.07 -1.60
C TRP A 248 2.27 13.96 -2.83
N SER A 249 1.38 14.94 -2.94
CA SER A 249 1.17 15.65 -4.19
C SER A 249 1.12 17.17 -4.02
N ALA A 250 1.98 17.88 -4.73
CA ALA A 250 1.97 19.34 -4.81
C ALA A 250 1.16 19.81 -6.03
N ARG A 251 -0.16 19.96 -5.87
CA ARG A 251 -1.12 20.09 -6.99
C ARG A 251 -0.90 21.33 -7.86
N ASP A 252 -0.46 22.42 -7.26
CA ASP A 252 -0.14 23.68 -7.93
C ASP A 252 1.16 23.62 -8.74
N LEU A 253 2.19 22.93 -8.23
CA LEU A 253 3.40 22.61 -8.99
C LEU A 253 3.05 21.67 -10.16
N GLN A 254 2.27 20.62 -9.88
CA GLN A 254 1.87 19.60 -10.87
C GLN A 254 1.18 20.24 -12.07
N ALA A 255 0.22 21.13 -11.84
CA ALA A 255 -0.55 21.79 -12.89
C ALA A 255 0.33 22.63 -13.84
N TRP A 256 1.50 23.08 -13.39
CA TRP A 256 2.47 23.83 -14.20
C TRP A 256 3.41 22.91 -14.99
N GLU A 257 3.93 21.86 -14.36
CA GLU A 257 5.02 21.05 -14.94
C GLU A 257 4.56 19.86 -15.80
N TYR A 258 3.35 19.32 -15.58
CA TYR A 258 3.05 17.95 -16.01
C TYR A 258 2.89 17.78 -17.53
N GLN A 259 2.68 18.85 -18.30
CA GLN A 259 2.53 18.74 -19.75
C GLN A 259 3.87 18.98 -20.45
N PRO A 260 4.27 18.10 -21.41
CA PRO A 260 3.58 16.89 -21.87
C PRO A 260 4.05 15.59 -21.20
N LEU A 261 5.00 15.64 -20.26
CA LEU A 261 5.80 14.48 -19.84
C LEU A 261 5.25 13.71 -18.62
N GLY A 262 4.18 14.20 -18.00
CA GLY A 262 3.61 13.64 -16.78
C GLY A 262 4.14 14.30 -15.50
N PRO A 263 3.62 13.89 -14.33
CA PRO A 263 4.04 14.42 -13.03
C PRO A 263 5.53 14.18 -12.76
N PHE A 264 6.22 15.13 -12.10
CA PHE A 264 7.64 14.99 -11.77
C PHE A 264 7.99 15.54 -10.38
N LEU A 265 8.35 16.83 -10.26
CA LEU A 265 8.73 17.42 -8.96
C LEU A 265 7.55 17.52 -8.00
N ALA A 266 6.33 17.55 -8.54
CA ALA A 266 5.11 17.58 -7.76
C ALA A 266 4.76 16.26 -7.07
N LYS A 267 5.56 15.20 -7.28
CA LYS A 267 5.40 13.86 -6.69
C LYS A 267 6.69 13.36 -6.04
N ASN A 268 7.85 13.68 -6.61
CA ASN A 268 9.12 13.05 -6.22
C ASN A 268 9.69 13.49 -4.86
N PHE A 269 9.05 14.41 -4.14
CA PHE A 269 9.58 14.96 -2.88
C PHE A 269 9.35 14.02 -1.68
N ALA A 270 8.26 13.24 -1.69
CA ALA A 270 7.97 12.23 -0.68
C ALA A 270 6.87 11.28 -1.18
N SER A 271 7.04 9.99 -0.94
CA SER A 271 5.92 9.02 -0.91
C SER A 271 6.10 8.15 0.34
N THR A 272 5.04 7.64 0.94
CA THR A 272 5.14 6.89 2.21
C THR A 272 4.43 5.54 2.11
N ILE A 273 5.04 4.46 2.61
CA ILE A 273 4.40 3.13 2.72
C ILE A 273 4.18 2.71 4.17
N SER A 274 3.15 1.87 4.41
CA SER A 274 3.04 1.14 5.69
C SER A 274 4.15 0.10 5.81
N PRO A 275 4.64 -0.19 7.04
CA PRO A 275 5.79 -1.08 7.23
C PRO A 275 5.45 -2.55 7.02
N TRP A 276 4.20 -2.95 7.29
CA TRP A 276 3.75 -4.33 7.20
C TRP A 276 3.27 -4.64 5.78
N VAL A 277 3.89 -5.64 5.17
CA VAL A 277 3.54 -6.22 3.87
C VAL A 277 2.66 -7.43 4.11
N VAL A 278 1.37 -7.30 3.79
CA VAL A 278 0.40 -8.40 3.85
C VAL A 278 0.54 -9.22 2.59
N THR A 279 0.81 -10.52 2.71
CA THR A 279 1.04 -11.37 1.53
C THR A 279 -0.23 -11.53 0.71
N LEU A 280 -0.08 -11.70 -0.61
CA LEU A 280 -1.22 -11.93 -1.49
C LEU A 280 -1.99 -13.21 -1.11
N GLU A 281 -1.27 -14.20 -0.55
CA GLU A 281 -1.85 -15.42 0.02
C GLU A 281 -2.78 -15.12 1.20
N ALA A 282 -2.36 -14.30 2.16
CA ALA A 282 -3.18 -13.94 3.33
C ALA A 282 -4.50 -13.24 2.94
N LEU A 283 -4.51 -12.54 1.80
CA LEU A 283 -5.67 -11.82 1.28
C LEU A 283 -6.66 -12.69 0.51
N ALA A 284 -6.36 -13.97 0.29
CA ALA A 284 -7.21 -14.86 -0.50
C ALA A 284 -8.67 -14.96 -0.05
N PRO A 285 -9.01 -14.99 1.25
CA PRO A 285 -10.41 -15.00 1.71
C PRO A 285 -11.20 -13.74 1.32
N PHE A 286 -10.49 -12.64 1.05
CA PHE A 286 -11.06 -11.33 0.72
C PHE A 286 -11.09 -11.07 -0.78
N ARG A 287 -10.80 -12.09 -1.60
CA ARG A 287 -10.97 -12.00 -3.05
C ARG A 287 -12.45 -11.96 -3.42
N ARG A 288 -12.76 -11.22 -4.48
CA ARG A 288 -14.10 -11.07 -5.05
C ARG A 288 -14.05 -11.23 -6.58
N PRO A 289 -15.16 -11.61 -7.22
CA PRO A 289 -15.26 -11.59 -8.67
C PRO A 289 -14.97 -10.19 -9.22
N PHE A 290 -14.23 -10.14 -10.31
CA PHE A 290 -13.99 -8.94 -11.08
C PHE A 290 -15.07 -8.80 -12.16
N SER A 291 -15.73 -7.65 -12.20
CA SER A 291 -16.67 -7.32 -13.26
C SER A 291 -16.56 -5.84 -13.63
N ARG A 292 -17.05 -5.52 -14.82
CA ARG A 292 -17.19 -4.14 -15.31
C ARG A 292 -18.63 -3.91 -15.76
N PRO A 293 -19.10 -2.65 -15.78
CA PRO A 293 -20.39 -2.33 -16.40
C PRO A 293 -20.47 -2.90 -17.82
N GLU A 294 -21.60 -3.51 -18.19
CA GLU A 294 -21.80 -4.06 -19.55
C GLU A 294 -21.70 -2.98 -20.64
N SER A 295 -21.97 -1.73 -20.29
CA SER A 295 -21.82 -0.56 -21.17
C SER A 295 -20.36 -0.17 -21.44
N ASP A 296 -19.41 -0.70 -20.68
CA ASP A 296 -18.00 -0.38 -20.82
C ASP A 296 -17.31 -1.35 -21.81
N PRO A 297 -16.25 -0.89 -22.51
CA PRO A 297 -15.47 -1.78 -23.35
C PRO A 297 -14.82 -2.88 -22.51
N GLN A 298 -14.85 -4.10 -23.04
CA GLN A 298 -14.17 -5.23 -22.41
C GLN A 298 -12.67 -5.18 -22.70
N PRO A 299 -11.80 -5.55 -21.73
CA PRO A 299 -10.35 -5.53 -21.93
C PRO A 299 -9.92 -6.38 -23.14
N LEU A 300 -8.80 -6.01 -23.77
CA LEU A 300 -8.19 -6.86 -24.81
C LEU A 300 -7.74 -8.21 -24.22
N PRO A 301 -7.60 -9.27 -25.03
CA PRO A 301 -7.37 -10.64 -24.54
C PRO A 301 -6.17 -10.81 -23.59
N TYR A 302 -5.12 -9.99 -23.71
CA TYR A 302 -3.95 -10.08 -22.83
C TYR A 302 -4.22 -9.61 -21.37
N LEU A 303 -5.35 -8.92 -21.15
CA LEU A 303 -5.85 -8.47 -19.85
C LEU A 303 -7.08 -9.26 -19.40
N GLN A 304 -7.41 -10.35 -20.08
CA GLN A 304 -8.51 -11.25 -19.76
C GLN A 304 -7.96 -12.60 -19.28
N ASP A 305 -8.52 -13.10 -18.19
CA ASP A 305 -8.21 -14.39 -17.61
C ASP A 305 -9.38 -14.83 -16.74
N GLN A 306 -9.81 -16.08 -16.89
CA GLN A 306 -10.97 -16.61 -16.16
C GLN A 306 -10.76 -16.54 -14.64
N ALA A 307 -9.56 -16.86 -14.15
CA ALA A 307 -9.32 -16.82 -12.71
C ALA A 307 -9.29 -15.38 -12.16
N ASN A 308 -8.88 -14.40 -12.99
CA ASN A 308 -9.00 -12.98 -12.66
C ASN A 308 -10.48 -12.53 -12.62
N GLU A 309 -11.32 -13.01 -13.54
CA GLU A 309 -12.77 -12.73 -13.51
C GLU A 309 -13.43 -13.32 -12.26
N GLU A 310 -13.07 -14.54 -11.87
CA GLU A 310 -13.65 -15.22 -10.70
C GLU A 310 -13.18 -14.63 -9.35
N SER A 311 -11.97 -14.08 -9.28
CA SER A 311 -11.33 -13.75 -7.99
C SER A 311 -10.27 -12.63 -8.01
N GLY A 312 -10.28 -11.76 -9.02
CA GLY A 312 -9.23 -10.74 -9.25
C GLY A 312 -9.34 -9.49 -8.38
N VAL A 313 -10.50 -9.24 -7.75
CA VAL A 313 -10.74 -8.07 -6.89
C VAL A 313 -10.33 -8.38 -5.46
N LEU A 314 -9.77 -7.39 -4.74
CA LEU A 314 -9.41 -7.49 -3.32
C LEU A 314 -10.29 -6.55 -2.49
N ASP A 315 -11.04 -7.10 -1.53
CA ASP A 315 -11.89 -6.35 -0.59
C ASP A 315 -11.03 -5.85 0.58
N VAL A 316 -10.49 -4.64 0.43
CA VAL A 316 -9.69 -3.95 1.44
C VAL A 316 -10.35 -2.61 1.72
N GLU A 317 -10.95 -2.48 2.89
CA GLU A 317 -11.48 -1.22 3.40
C GLU A 317 -10.31 -0.27 3.67
N LEU A 318 -10.45 0.97 3.22
CA LEU A 318 -9.42 2.00 3.34
C LEU A 318 -9.98 3.21 4.07
N GLU A 319 -9.24 3.71 5.05
CA GLU A 319 -9.61 4.87 5.83
C GLU A 319 -8.51 5.92 5.81
N VAL A 320 -8.89 7.19 5.74
CA VAL A 320 -7.97 8.32 5.84
C VAL A 320 -8.30 9.13 7.07
N TYR A 321 -7.29 9.38 7.90
CA TYR A 321 -7.40 10.27 9.04
C TYR A 321 -6.45 11.45 8.93
N LEU A 322 -6.84 12.57 9.52
CA LEU A 322 -6.02 13.78 9.66
C LEU A 322 -5.87 14.16 11.13
N SER A 323 -4.64 14.44 11.54
CA SER A 323 -4.33 15.07 12.82
C SER A 323 -3.59 16.38 12.58
N THR A 324 -3.98 17.43 13.30
CA THR A 324 -3.34 18.75 13.23
C THR A 324 -2.51 18.99 14.48
N GLU A 325 -1.67 20.02 14.47
CA GLU A 325 -0.94 20.42 15.68
C GLU A 325 -1.90 20.76 16.82
N GLN A 326 -2.98 21.49 16.54
CA GLN A 326 -4.02 21.80 17.51
C GLN A 326 -4.69 20.54 18.06
N SER A 327 -5.05 19.58 17.20
CA SER A 327 -5.71 18.35 17.64
C SER A 327 -4.82 17.58 18.63
N ARG A 328 -3.51 17.49 18.35
CA ARG A 328 -2.54 16.82 19.23
C ARG A 328 -2.33 17.57 20.55
N GLN A 329 -2.20 18.90 20.52
CA GLN A 329 -2.11 19.72 21.74
C GLN A 329 -3.34 19.55 22.65
N GLN A 330 -4.52 19.43 22.04
CA GLN A 330 -5.80 19.21 22.74
C GLN A 330 -6.08 17.72 23.04
N LYS A 331 -5.16 16.80 22.70
CA LYS A 331 -5.31 15.35 22.84
C LYS A 331 -6.62 14.82 22.22
N LYS A 332 -6.99 15.35 21.06
CA LYS A 332 -8.11 14.87 20.24
C LYS A 332 -7.66 13.71 19.38
N ASP A 333 -8.55 12.74 19.19
CA ASP A 333 -8.35 11.69 18.19
C ASP A 333 -8.27 12.30 16.78
N PRO A 334 -7.50 11.69 15.85
CA PRO A 334 -7.49 12.10 14.45
C PRO A 334 -8.89 12.10 13.83
N ALA A 335 -9.18 13.09 12.97
CA ALA A 335 -10.44 13.19 12.26
C ALA A 335 -10.47 12.22 11.08
N LEU A 336 -11.51 11.39 11.00
CA LEU A 336 -11.78 10.59 9.81
C LEU A 336 -12.20 11.51 8.65
N LEU A 337 -11.43 11.51 7.56
CA LEU A 337 -11.72 12.27 6.34
C LEU A 337 -12.54 11.45 5.34
N SER A 338 -12.14 10.20 5.09
CA SER A 338 -12.84 9.34 4.13
C SER A 338 -12.73 7.85 4.45
N ARG A 339 -13.69 7.10 3.91
CA ARG A 339 -13.74 5.64 3.87
C ARG A 339 -13.97 5.16 2.44
N SER A 340 -12.94 4.62 1.83
CA SER A 340 -12.98 4.03 0.50
C SER A 340 -12.78 2.51 0.59
N ASN A 341 -12.67 1.83 -0.55
CA ASN A 341 -12.31 0.42 -0.60
C ASN A 341 -11.55 0.12 -1.91
N PHE A 342 -10.52 -0.71 -1.82
CA PHE A 342 -9.74 -1.12 -2.99
C PHE A 342 -10.59 -1.87 -4.04
N LYS A 343 -11.69 -2.51 -3.64
CA LYS A 343 -12.58 -3.22 -4.56
C LYS A 343 -13.28 -2.33 -5.60
N GLU A 344 -13.28 -1.01 -5.38
CA GLU A 344 -13.81 -0.03 -6.33
C GLU A 344 -12.82 0.27 -7.48
N ALA A 345 -11.60 -0.28 -7.43
CA ALA A 345 -10.61 -0.13 -8.49
C ALA A 345 -11.10 -0.72 -9.82
N TYR A 346 -10.87 0.01 -10.92
CA TYR A 346 -11.33 -0.39 -12.26
C TYR A 346 -10.41 -1.44 -12.92
N TRP A 347 -9.16 -1.53 -12.48
CA TRP A 347 -8.16 -2.50 -12.94
C TRP A 347 -7.66 -3.36 -11.77
N THR A 348 -7.48 -4.66 -12.01
CA THR A 348 -6.97 -5.60 -10.98
C THR A 348 -5.45 -5.59 -10.91
N VAL A 349 -4.89 -6.04 -9.77
CA VAL A 349 -3.44 -6.23 -9.60
C VAL A 349 -2.84 -7.05 -10.74
N ALA A 350 -3.50 -8.14 -11.15
CA ALA A 350 -3.03 -9.01 -12.22
C ALA A 350 -2.97 -8.27 -13.57
N GLN A 351 -3.93 -7.37 -13.84
CA GLN A 351 -3.92 -6.53 -15.04
C GLN A 351 -2.79 -5.51 -15.02
N LEU A 352 -2.42 -4.96 -13.86
CA LEU A 352 -1.30 -4.02 -13.75
C LEU A 352 0.02 -4.71 -14.09
N VAL A 353 0.30 -5.87 -13.48
CA VAL A 353 1.53 -6.64 -13.74
C VAL A 353 1.61 -7.09 -15.20
N ALA A 354 0.50 -7.61 -15.76
CA ALA A 354 0.44 -8.04 -17.15
C ALA A 354 0.66 -6.87 -18.12
N HIS A 355 0.04 -5.72 -17.86
CA HIS A 355 0.22 -4.53 -18.70
C HIS A 355 1.64 -3.98 -18.62
N HIS A 356 2.20 -3.86 -17.41
CA HIS A 356 3.51 -3.25 -17.21
C HIS A 356 4.62 -4.01 -17.94
N SER A 357 4.52 -5.34 -18.00
CA SER A 357 5.50 -6.19 -18.67
C SER A 357 5.19 -6.48 -20.16
N VAL A 358 4.04 -6.03 -20.69
CA VAL A 358 3.55 -6.46 -22.02
C VAL A 358 4.50 -6.08 -23.17
N ASN A 359 5.24 -5.00 -23.02
CA ASN A 359 6.21 -4.52 -24.00
C ASN A 359 7.63 -5.11 -23.81
N GLY A 360 7.82 -6.01 -22.83
CA GLY A 360 9.11 -6.59 -22.48
C GLY A 360 9.84 -5.89 -21.33
N CYS A 361 9.22 -4.92 -20.64
CA CYS A 361 9.76 -4.36 -19.39
C CYS A 361 10.03 -5.48 -18.37
N ASN A 362 11.21 -5.45 -17.75
CA ASN A 362 11.67 -6.42 -16.75
C ASN A 362 11.39 -5.93 -15.33
N LEU A 363 10.26 -6.34 -14.75
CA LEU A 363 10.03 -6.14 -13.33
C LEU A 363 11.10 -6.85 -12.51
N GLN A 364 11.57 -6.22 -11.44
CA GLN A 364 12.59 -6.72 -10.53
C GLN A 364 11.99 -7.03 -9.16
N THR A 365 12.68 -7.89 -8.40
CA THR A 365 12.31 -8.19 -7.03
C THR A 365 12.42 -6.96 -6.15
N GLY A 366 11.32 -6.61 -5.48
CA GLY A 366 11.21 -5.43 -4.62
C GLY A 366 10.69 -4.19 -5.33
N ASP A 367 10.44 -4.23 -6.64
CA ASP A 367 9.75 -3.12 -7.33
C ASP A 367 8.39 -2.86 -6.70
N LEU A 368 8.02 -1.58 -6.67
CA LEU A 368 6.76 -1.11 -6.10
C LEU A 368 5.84 -0.61 -7.22
N LEU A 369 4.61 -1.13 -7.26
CA LEU A 369 3.55 -0.58 -8.10
C LEU A 369 2.50 0.13 -7.23
N GLY A 370 2.40 1.45 -7.32
CA GLY A 370 1.32 2.24 -6.73
C GLY A 370 0.03 2.03 -7.53
N THR A 371 -1.12 2.01 -6.86
CA THR A 371 -2.41 1.82 -7.52
C THR A 371 -2.88 3.06 -8.26
N GLY A 372 -2.35 4.23 -7.94
CA GLY A 372 -3.05 5.48 -8.11
C GLY A 372 -4.13 5.66 -7.04
N THR A 373 -4.55 6.90 -6.84
CA THR A 373 -5.54 7.29 -5.84
C THR A 373 -6.83 6.44 -5.91
N LEU A 374 -7.23 5.86 -4.78
CA LEU A 374 -8.38 4.95 -4.66
C LEU A 374 -9.63 5.64 -4.10
N SER A 375 -10.40 6.26 -4.99
CA SER A 375 -11.72 6.83 -4.66
C SER A 375 -12.87 5.86 -4.93
N GLY A 376 -13.92 5.94 -4.10
CA GLY A 376 -15.20 5.26 -4.29
C GLY A 376 -16.29 6.15 -4.93
N PRO A 377 -17.46 5.58 -5.23
CA PRO A 377 -18.56 6.29 -5.92
C PRO A 377 -19.29 7.34 -5.07
N ALA A 378 -19.29 7.21 -3.74
CA ALA A 378 -20.08 8.05 -2.84
C ALA A 378 -19.26 9.19 -2.21
N LYS A 379 -19.97 10.24 -1.75
CA LYS A 379 -19.37 11.31 -0.93
C LYS A 379 -18.82 10.72 0.37
N GLY A 380 -17.62 11.15 0.76
CA GLY A 380 -16.88 10.60 1.89
C GLY A 380 -16.04 9.36 1.54
N GLN A 381 -15.95 9.00 0.27
CA GLN A 381 -15.08 7.92 -0.24
C GLN A 381 -13.97 8.44 -1.16
N GLU A 382 -13.75 9.75 -1.19
CA GLU A 382 -12.71 10.38 -1.99
C GLU A 382 -11.31 10.02 -1.46
N GLY A 383 -10.36 9.85 -2.37
CA GLY A 383 -8.98 9.46 -2.06
C GLY A 383 -7.99 10.61 -1.96
N SER A 384 -8.44 11.87 -2.08
CA SER A 384 -7.59 13.07 -1.96
C SER A 384 -8.38 14.28 -1.47
N LEU A 385 -7.71 15.29 -0.90
CA LEU A 385 -8.37 16.54 -0.53
C LEU A 385 -8.89 17.26 -1.77
N LEU A 386 -8.16 17.20 -2.89
CA LEU A 386 -8.54 17.79 -4.18
C LEU A 386 -9.97 17.38 -4.61
N GLU A 387 -10.33 16.13 -4.38
CA GLU A 387 -11.66 15.60 -4.67
C GLU A 387 -12.68 16.04 -3.63
N MET A 388 -12.37 15.84 -2.33
CA MET A 388 -13.26 16.14 -1.20
C MET A 388 -13.75 17.60 -1.21
N ASN A 389 -12.85 18.53 -1.55
CA ASN A 389 -13.07 19.96 -1.46
C ASN A 389 -13.41 20.63 -2.81
N GLN A 390 -13.57 19.83 -3.89
CA GLN A 390 -13.81 20.28 -5.26
C GLN A 390 -12.76 21.29 -5.79
N GLY A 391 -11.48 21.00 -5.59
CA GLY A 391 -10.38 21.88 -6.04
C GLY A 391 -10.15 23.10 -5.14
N GLY A 392 -10.52 23.01 -3.86
CA GLY A 392 -10.36 24.05 -2.84
C GLY A 392 -11.55 25.01 -2.75
N LYS A 393 -12.67 24.69 -3.42
CA LYS A 393 -13.89 25.51 -3.40
C LYS A 393 -14.60 25.41 -2.06
N ASN A 394 -14.73 24.20 -1.52
CA ASN A 394 -15.46 23.94 -0.28
C ASN A 394 -14.50 23.41 0.79
N PRO A 395 -14.21 24.15 1.87
CA PRO A 395 -13.36 23.64 2.95
C PRO A 395 -13.99 22.42 3.63
N ILE A 396 -13.14 21.60 4.24
CA ILE A 396 -13.50 20.47 5.09
C ILE A 396 -13.47 20.95 6.54
N ASP A 397 -14.58 20.79 7.25
CA ASP A 397 -14.67 21.11 8.68
C ASP A 397 -14.08 19.97 9.53
N LEU A 398 -13.21 20.32 10.47
CA LEU A 398 -12.60 19.37 11.40
C LEU A 398 -13.33 19.41 12.75
N PRO A 399 -13.41 18.27 13.50
CA PRO A 399 -14.22 18.16 14.71
C PRO A 399 -13.87 19.13 15.86
N TRP A 400 -12.70 19.76 15.79
CA TRP A 400 -12.20 20.72 16.79
C TRP A 400 -12.24 22.18 16.30
N GLY A 401 -12.93 22.46 15.19
CA GLY A 401 -13.22 23.82 14.71
C GLY A 401 -12.22 24.41 13.72
N GLU A 402 -11.18 23.65 13.32
CA GLU A 402 -10.33 24.03 12.18
C GLU A 402 -11.01 23.66 10.85
N GLN A 403 -10.55 24.30 9.77
CA GLN A 403 -10.93 23.93 8.40
C GLN A 403 -9.68 23.59 7.60
N ARG A 404 -9.82 22.71 6.62
CA ARG A 404 -8.77 22.44 5.62
C ARG A 404 -9.30 22.51 4.21
N LYS A 405 -8.48 23.07 3.33
CA LYS A 405 -8.62 22.90 1.88
C LYS A 405 -7.53 21.95 1.41
N PHE A 406 -6.28 22.34 1.61
CA PHE A 406 -5.11 21.50 1.39
C PHE A 406 -4.38 21.35 2.72
N LEU A 407 -3.37 20.49 2.75
CA LEU A 407 -2.58 20.25 3.95
C LEU A 407 -1.80 21.49 4.35
N GLU A 408 -1.86 21.83 5.63
CA GLU A 408 -1.06 22.88 6.27
C GLU A 408 0.20 22.26 6.89
N ASP A 409 1.14 23.11 7.31
CA ASP A 409 2.34 22.62 8.00
C ASP A 409 1.95 21.98 9.34
N GLN A 410 2.66 20.93 9.73
CA GLN A 410 2.39 20.07 10.89
C GLN A 410 1.14 19.19 10.78
N ASP A 411 0.39 19.22 9.68
CA ASP A 411 -0.65 18.24 9.43
C ASP A 411 -0.04 16.83 9.25
N GLU A 412 -0.69 15.83 9.84
CA GLU A 412 -0.33 14.42 9.73
C GLU A 412 -1.49 13.63 9.13
N ILE A 413 -1.23 12.96 8.01
CA ILE A 413 -2.18 12.02 7.38
C ILE A 413 -1.84 10.62 7.83
N ILE A 414 -2.87 9.86 8.18
CA ILE A 414 -2.78 8.47 8.62
C ILE A 414 -3.75 7.64 7.78
N LEU A 415 -3.20 6.77 6.93
CA LEU A 415 -3.97 5.79 6.18
C LEU A 415 -4.09 4.50 6.99
N LYS A 416 -5.26 3.85 6.95
CA LYS A 416 -5.49 2.51 7.50
C LYS A 416 -6.11 1.59 6.45
N GLY A 417 -5.74 0.32 6.49
CA GLY A 417 -6.24 -0.73 5.59
C GLY A 417 -6.70 -1.94 6.38
N LEU A 418 -7.92 -2.41 6.11
CA LEU A 418 -8.58 -3.47 6.86
C LEU A 418 -9.33 -4.42 5.93
N CYS A 419 -9.20 -5.72 6.17
CA CYS A 419 -9.99 -6.75 5.53
C CYS A 419 -10.97 -7.33 6.55
N ARG A 420 -12.27 -7.20 6.28
CA ARG A 420 -13.35 -7.64 7.17
C ARG A 420 -14.33 -8.55 6.44
N GLN A 421 -14.76 -9.60 7.11
CA GLN A 421 -15.81 -10.50 6.64
C GLN A 421 -16.48 -11.16 7.85
N GLU A 422 -17.79 -11.35 7.79
CA GLU A 422 -18.52 -12.05 8.84
C GLU A 422 -17.93 -13.45 9.09
N GLY A 423 -17.70 -13.77 10.36
CA GLY A 423 -17.14 -15.06 10.76
C GLY A 423 -15.64 -15.25 10.48
N TYR A 424 -14.94 -14.22 10.01
CA TYR A 424 -13.49 -14.25 9.75
C TYR A 424 -12.78 -13.14 10.55
N PRO A 425 -11.59 -13.38 11.14
CA PRO A 425 -10.90 -12.36 11.91
C PRO A 425 -10.39 -11.20 11.01
N THR A 426 -10.48 -9.97 11.51
CA THR A 426 -10.01 -8.77 10.80
C THR A 426 -8.51 -8.84 10.50
N LEU A 427 -8.11 -8.67 9.23
CA LEU A 427 -6.70 -8.47 8.86
C LEU A 427 -6.42 -6.98 8.69
N SER A 428 -5.27 -6.51 9.16
CA SER A 428 -4.84 -5.12 9.06
C SER A 428 -3.51 -5.00 8.32
N PHE A 429 -3.38 -3.90 7.59
CA PHE A 429 -2.12 -3.44 6.99
C PHE A 429 -1.30 -2.55 7.94
N GLY A 430 -1.78 -2.34 9.17
CA GLY A 430 -1.27 -1.32 10.07
C GLY A 430 -1.62 0.08 9.58
N GLU A 431 -0.69 1.02 9.76
CA GLU A 431 -0.89 2.43 9.44
C GLU A 431 0.23 2.93 8.52
N CYS A 432 -0.13 3.76 7.53
CA CYS A 432 0.79 4.59 6.77
C CYS A 432 0.59 6.04 7.19
N ALA A 433 1.47 6.54 8.06
CA ALA A 433 1.41 7.88 8.60
C ALA A 433 2.56 8.73 8.07
N GLY A 434 2.31 10.01 7.80
CA GLY A 434 3.37 10.96 7.52
C GLY A 434 2.95 12.39 7.84
N ARG A 435 3.94 13.21 8.20
CA ARG A 435 3.72 14.58 8.67
C ARG A 435 4.44 15.60 7.82
N VAL A 436 3.69 16.63 7.44
CA VAL A 436 4.20 17.78 6.69
C VAL A 436 4.97 18.70 7.63
N LEU A 437 6.21 19.04 7.28
CA LEU A 437 6.98 20.09 7.95
C LEU A 437 6.96 21.38 7.12
N PRO A 438 7.24 22.54 7.73
CA PRO A 438 7.44 23.77 6.98
C PRO A 438 8.49 23.62 5.87
N ALA A 439 8.32 24.39 4.80
CA ALA A 439 9.32 24.47 3.74
C ALA A 439 10.65 24.96 4.31
N VAL A 440 11.76 24.42 3.81
CA VAL A 440 13.10 24.90 4.17
C VAL A 440 13.34 26.26 3.48
N PRO A 441 13.89 27.27 4.19
CA PRO A 441 14.16 28.60 3.64
C PRO A 441 15.01 28.64 2.37
#